data_AF-A0A0B8QH90-F1
#
_entry.id   AF-A0A0B8QH90-F1
#
_cell.length_a   1.000
_cell.length_b   1.000
_cell.length_c   1.000
_cell.angle_alpha   90.00
_cell.angle_beta   90.00
_cell.angle_gamma   90.00
#
_symmetry.space_group_name_H-M   'P 1'
#
loop_
_entity.id
_entity.type
_entity.pdbx_description
1 polymer ?
#
loop_
_entity_poly.entity_id
_entity_poly.type
_entity_poly.pdbx_seq_one_letter_code
_entity_poly.pdbx_strand_id
1 'polypeptide(L)'
;MRHLHTAKHPDIEHLDTATIVQRQATRAIAVRGDKILLLYTARYEDYSLPGGGVDLGEDLIEGMVRELQEETGAQNIRDIKPFGVYEEFRLGTRMTQM
;
A
#
# COMPACT_ATOMS: atom_id res chain seq x y z
N MET A 1 0.12 -11.93 -9.42
CA MET A 1 -0.53 -10.61 -9.61
C MET A 1 0.04 -9.95 -10.86
N ARG A 2 -0.76 -9.20 -11.62
CA ARG A 2 -0.26 -8.45 -12.78
C ARG A 2 0.45 -7.19 -12.31
N HIS A 3 1.64 -6.89 -12.83
CA HIS A 3 2.27 -5.57 -12.62
C HIS A 3 1.43 -4.49 -13.32
N LEU A 4 1.00 -3.48 -12.57
CA LEU A 4 0.13 -2.41 -13.05
C LEU A 4 0.93 -1.19 -13.50
N HIS A 5 1.91 -0.77 -12.69
CA HIS A 5 2.68 0.43 -12.93
C HIS A 5 3.92 0.50 -12.03
N THR A 6 4.97 1.13 -12.53
CA THR A 6 6.13 1.58 -11.76
C THR A 6 6.17 3.10 -11.79
N ALA A 7 5.95 3.73 -10.63
CA ALA A 7 6.17 5.15 -10.46
C ALA A 7 7.59 5.40 -9.93
N LYS A 8 8.21 6.46 -10.45
CA LYS A 8 9.56 6.89 -10.06
C LYS A 8 9.53 8.37 -9.77
N HIS A 9 10.08 8.78 -8.63
CA HIS A 9 10.25 10.19 -8.32
C HIS A 9 11.11 10.87 -9.40
N PRO A 10 10.75 12.08 -9.90
CA PRO A 10 11.44 12.74 -11.01
C PRO A 10 12.95 12.89 -10.79
N ASP A 11 13.36 13.19 -9.56
CA ASP A 11 14.77 13.39 -9.20
C ASP A 11 15.61 12.08 -9.14
N ILE A 12 14.99 10.92 -9.33
CA ILE A 12 15.73 9.66 -9.43
C ILE A 12 16.06 9.43 -10.90
N GLU A 13 17.31 9.68 -11.30
CA GLU A 13 17.78 9.44 -12.67
C GLU A 13 18.20 7.98 -12.86
N HIS A 14 19.00 7.46 -11.93
CA HIS A 14 19.68 6.15 -12.03
C HIS A 14 19.40 5.30 -10.78
N LEU A 15 18.79 4.13 -10.96
CA LEU A 15 18.52 3.19 -9.86
C LEU A 15 19.72 2.29 -9.57
N ASP A 16 20.59 2.09 -10.54
CA ASP A 16 21.80 1.27 -10.50
C ASP A 16 22.87 1.80 -9.54
N THR A 17 22.83 3.09 -9.22
CA THR A 17 23.71 3.73 -8.24
C THR A 17 23.05 3.94 -6.87
N ALA A 18 21.79 3.52 -6.70
CA ALA A 18 21.01 3.77 -5.50
C ALA A 18 21.04 2.58 -4.52
N THR A 19 21.12 2.87 -3.22
CA THR A 19 20.80 1.88 -2.18
C THR A 19 19.29 1.81 -2.02
N ILE A 20 18.69 0.67 -2.37
CA ILE A 20 17.24 0.48 -2.32
C ILE A 20 16.87 -0.22 -1.01
N VAL A 21 15.99 0.41 -0.24
CA VAL A 21 15.31 -0.22 0.91
C VAL A 21 13.88 -0.52 0.48
N GLN A 22 13.56 -1.80 0.37
CA GLN A 22 12.23 -2.24 -0.03
C GLN A 22 11.31 -2.35 1.21
N ARG A 23 10.14 -1.74 1.13
CA ARG A 23 9.04 -1.96 2.07
C ARG A 23 7.88 -2.58 1.31
N GLN A 24 7.46 -3.79 1.72
CA GLN A 24 6.24 -4.39 1.20
C GLN A 24 5.03 -3.81 1.92
N ALA A 25 3.99 -3.55 1.16
CA ALA A 25 2.72 -3.03 1.64
C ALA A 25 1.58 -3.64 0.82
N THR A 26 0.41 -3.76 1.45
CA THR A 26 -0.81 -4.22 0.78
C THR A 26 -1.86 -3.11 0.82
N ARG A 27 -2.78 -3.14 -0.15
CA ARG A 27 -3.92 -2.22 -0.21
C ARG A 27 -5.17 -3.02 -0.56
N ALA A 28 -6.26 -2.78 0.16
CA ALA A 28 -7.53 -3.43 -0.06
C ALA A 28 -8.43 -2.57 -0.95
N ILE A 29 -8.91 -3.13 -2.06
CA ILE A 29 -10.01 -2.56 -2.84
C ILE A 29 -11.29 -3.27 -2.41
N ALA A 30 -11.89 -2.80 -1.31
CA ALA A 30 -13.15 -3.36 -0.80
C ALA A 30 -14.34 -2.74 -1.55
N VAL A 31 -15.19 -3.60 -2.13
CA VAL A 31 -16.32 -3.20 -2.97
C VAL A 31 -17.64 -3.64 -2.35
N ARG A 32 -18.66 -2.78 -2.41
CA ARG A 32 -20.06 -3.12 -2.11
C ARG A 32 -20.97 -2.53 -3.17
N GLY A 33 -21.44 -3.37 -4.09
CA GLY A 33 -22.19 -2.90 -5.26
C GLY A 33 -21.30 -2.06 -6.16
N ASP A 34 -21.69 -0.80 -6.38
CA ASP A 34 -20.99 0.22 -7.16
C ASP A 34 -20.05 1.10 -6.33
N LYS A 35 -19.91 0.82 -5.02
CA LYS A 35 -19.11 1.63 -4.10
C LYS A 35 -17.79 0.97 -3.76
N ILE A 36 -16.74 1.78 -3.69
CA ILE A 36 -15.44 1.42 -3.12
C ILE A 36 -15.25 2.08 -1.75
N LEU A 37 -14.59 1.38 -0.83
CA LEU A 37 -14.20 1.94 0.45
C LEU A 37 -12.89 2.74 0.31
N LEU A 38 -12.89 3.96 0.83
CA LEU A 38 -11.72 4.83 0.93
C LEU A 38 -11.61 5.38 2.35
N LEU A 39 -10.37 5.61 2.79
CA LEU A 39 -10.06 6.30 4.04
C LEU A 39 -9.76 7.75 3.73
N TYR A 40 -10.27 8.65 4.57
CA TYR A 40 -9.97 10.08 4.49
C TYR A 40 -8.93 10.45 5.54
N THR A 41 -7.80 11.01 5.10
CA THR A 41 -6.78 11.51 6.04
C THR A 41 -6.83 13.02 6.12
N ALA A 42 -7.47 13.54 7.17
CA ALA A 42 -7.65 14.98 7.36
C ALA A 42 -6.34 15.80 7.36
N ARG A 43 -5.22 15.19 7.77
CA ARG A 43 -3.91 15.85 7.78
C ARG A 43 -3.41 16.24 6.37
N TYR A 44 -3.76 15.44 5.37
CA TYR A 44 -3.29 15.60 3.98
C TYR A 44 -4.41 15.95 3.02
N GLU A 45 -5.65 16.04 3.53
CA GLU A 45 -6.88 16.26 2.76
C GLU A 45 -7.00 15.27 1.58
N ASP A 46 -6.58 14.02 1.78
CA ASP A 46 -6.52 12.99 0.75
C ASP A 46 -7.39 11.77 1.06
N TYR A 47 -7.63 10.98 0.01
CA TYR A 47 -8.31 9.70 0.09
C TYR A 47 -7.38 8.58 -0.34
N SER A 48 -7.33 7.51 0.44
CA SER A 48 -6.51 6.34 0.16
C SER A 48 -7.30 5.04 0.28
N LEU A 49 -6.80 4.00 -0.36
CA LEU A 49 -7.25 2.64 -0.08
C LEU A 49 -6.78 2.22 1.33
N PRO A 50 -7.60 1.50 2.12
CA PRO A 50 -7.14 0.88 3.35
C PRO A 50 -5.94 -0.03 3.11
N GLY A 51 -5.03 -0.11 4.06
CA GLY A 51 -3.87 -0.99 4.00
C GLY A 51 -2.60 -0.35 4.56
N GLY A 52 -1.59 -1.17 4.76
CA GLY A 52 -0.36 -0.75 5.41
C GLY A 52 0.81 -1.67 5.10
N GLY A 53 1.76 -1.71 6.03
CA GLY A 53 2.97 -2.52 5.87
C GLY A 53 2.66 -4.00 6.00
N VAL A 54 3.40 -4.83 5.26
CA VAL A 54 3.41 -6.28 5.48
C VAL A 54 4.63 -6.62 6.33
N ASP A 55 4.42 -7.39 7.38
CA ASP A 55 5.49 -7.82 8.25
C ASP A 55 6.41 -8.87 7.59
N LEU A 56 7.62 -9.02 8.12
CA LEU A 56 8.58 -9.96 7.56
C LEU A 56 8.06 -11.40 7.67
N GLY A 57 7.81 -12.02 6.52
CA GLY A 57 7.29 -13.39 6.44
C GLY A 57 5.76 -13.50 6.55
N GLU A 58 5.04 -12.38 6.69
CA GLU A 58 3.58 -12.34 6.66
C GLU A 58 3.07 -12.57 5.23
N ASP A 59 2.01 -13.37 5.07
CA ASP A 59 1.37 -13.54 3.76
C ASP A 59 0.67 -12.25 3.33
N LEU A 60 0.73 -11.93 2.03
CA LEU A 60 0.18 -10.67 1.50
C LEU A 60 -1.33 -10.55 1.71
N ILE A 61 -2.08 -11.66 1.63
CA ILE A 61 -3.52 -11.64 1.87
C ILE A 61 -3.80 -11.51 3.35
N GLU A 62 -3.06 -12.21 4.21
CA GLU A 62 -3.20 -12.09 5.67
C GLU A 62 -2.93 -10.66 6.14
N GLY A 63 -1.82 -10.05 5.73
CA GLY A 63 -1.51 -8.66 6.06
C GLY A 63 -2.54 -7.68 5.52
N MET A 64 -3.05 -7.90 4.29
CA MET A 64 -4.14 -7.07 3.74
C MET A 64 -5.43 -7.17 4.56
N VAL A 65 -5.79 -8.38 5.00
CA VAL A 65 -6.97 -8.61 5.86
C VAL A 65 -6.76 -7.93 7.21
N ARG A 66 -5.62 -8.15 7.87
CA ARG A 66 -5.27 -7.53 9.16
C ARG A 66 -5.40 -6.01 9.10
N GLU A 67 -4.70 -5.37 8.15
CA GLU A 67 -4.73 -3.91 7.98
C GLU A 67 -6.15 -3.39 7.72
N LEU A 68 -6.91 -4.06 6.84
CA LEU A 68 -8.31 -3.68 6.58
C LEU A 68 -9.17 -3.80 7.85
N GLN A 69 -8.96 -4.81 8.68
CA GLN A 69 -9.66 -4.96 9.95
C GLN A 69 -9.26 -3.89 10.97
N GLU A 70 -7.97 -3.63 11.13
CA GLU A 70 -7.43 -2.65 12.09
C GLU A 70 -7.87 -1.22 11.76
N GLU A 71 -7.80 -0.81 10.49
CA GLU A 71 -8.10 0.56 10.08
C GLU A 71 -9.61 0.84 9.97
N THR A 72 -10.44 -0.19 9.76
CA THR A 72 -11.86 0.02 9.39
C THR A 72 -12.87 -0.76 10.24
N GLY A 73 -12.40 -1.71 11.05
CA GLY A 73 -13.27 -2.64 11.77
C GLY A 73 -14.01 -3.63 10.87
N ALA A 74 -13.57 -3.80 9.62
CA ALA A 74 -14.23 -4.70 8.67
C ALA A 74 -14.30 -6.15 9.20
N GLN A 75 -15.38 -6.84 8.88
CA GLN A 75 -15.60 -8.24 9.25
C GLN A 75 -16.12 -9.02 8.05
N ASN A 76 -15.99 -10.34 8.11
CA ASN A 76 -16.46 -11.25 7.06
C ASN A 76 -15.87 -10.91 5.68
N ILE A 77 -14.57 -10.62 5.64
CA ILE A 77 -13.81 -10.35 4.41
C ILE A 77 -13.71 -11.65 3.63
N ARG A 78 -14.14 -11.63 2.36
CA ARG A 78 -14.28 -12.81 1.51
C ARG A 78 -14.12 -12.44 0.05
N ASP A 79 -14.10 -13.46 -0.82
CA ASP A 79 -14.02 -13.29 -2.27
C ASP A 79 -12.76 -12.51 -2.71
N ILE A 80 -11.67 -12.66 -1.93
CA ILE A 80 -10.40 -11.97 -2.13
C ILE A 80 -9.77 -12.47 -3.42
N LYS A 81 -9.44 -11.53 -4.31
CA LYS A 81 -8.76 -11.81 -5.57
C LYS A 81 -7.59 -10.86 -5.73
N PRO A 82 -6.39 -11.36 -6.10
CA PRO A 82 -5.27 -10.49 -6.36
C PRO A 82 -5.55 -9.56 -7.54
N PHE A 83 -5.41 -8.26 -7.35
CA PHE A 83 -5.70 -7.26 -8.39
C PHE A 83 -4.45 -6.93 -9.22
N GLY A 84 -3.36 -6.53 -8.55
CA GLY A 84 -2.12 -6.19 -9.21
C GLY A 84 -1.05 -5.65 -8.26
N VAL A 85 0.12 -5.37 -8.83
CA VAL A 85 1.27 -4.79 -8.13
C VAL A 85 1.52 -3.39 -8.66
N TYR A 86 1.67 -2.43 -7.75
CA TYR A 86 2.12 -1.08 -8.03
C TYR A 86 3.46 -0.87 -7.33
N GLU A 87 4.47 -0.48 -8.08
CA GLU A 87 5.82 -0.26 -7.56
C GLU A 87 6.11 1.24 -7.54
N GLU A 88 6.74 1.72 -6.46
CA GLU A 88 7.01 3.13 -6.27
C GLU A 88 8.44 3.33 -5.76
N PHE A 89 9.25 4.07 -6.52
CA PHE A 89 10.57 4.52 -6.10
C PHE A 89 10.49 5.98 -5.65
N ARG A 90 10.69 6.21 -4.36
CA ARG A 90 10.78 7.56 -3.75
C ARG A 90 12.16 7.80 -3.17
N LEU A 91 12.52 9.07 -3.03
CA LEU A 91 13.72 9.46 -2.29
C LEU A 91 13.55 9.10 -0.81
N GLY A 92 14.61 8.54 -0.21
CA GLY A 92 14.62 8.25 1.21
C GLY A 92 14.55 9.53 2.03
N THR A 93 13.52 9.68 2.87
CA THR A 93 13.46 10.76 3.84
C THR A 93 14.49 10.48 4.93
N ARG A 94 15.49 11.35 5.10
CA ARG A 94 16.34 11.31 6.30
C ARG A 94 15.41 11.55 7.48
N MET A 95 15.27 10.56 8.37
CA MET A 95 14.69 10.79 9.68
C MET A 95 15.64 11.73 10.43
N THR A 96 15.37 13.03 10.39
CA THR A 96 15.88 13.93 11.42
C THR A 96 15.29 13.42 12.72
N GLN A 97 16.12 12.82 13.57
CA GLN A 97 15.73 12.44 14.93
C GLN A 97 15.08 13.66 15.61
N MET A 98 13.84 13.48 16.07
CA MET A 98 13.27 14.26 17.18
C MET A 98 13.48 13.48 18.46
#